data_AF-A0A3N4ID55-F1
#
_entry.id   AF-A0A3N4ID55-F1
#
_cell.length_a   1.000
_cell.length_b   1.000
_cell.length_c   1.000
_cell.angle_alpha   90.00
_cell.angle_beta   90.00
_cell.angle_gamma   90.00
#
_symmetry.space_group_name_H-M   'P 1'
#
loop_
_entity.id
_entity.type
_entity.pdbx_description
1 polymer ?
#
loop_
_entity_poly.entity_id
_entity_poly.type
_entity_poly.pdbx_seq_one_letter_code
_entity_poly.pdbx_strand_id
1 'polypeptide(L)'
;MSHSDELLKLTSDAARTFTSTYYRAVETNIPSVEGFYLPTAGIVWNGNTLAGGKELVDFLLKSPKATYEVQCYDAQVTTPDGKGSCAFMLQVSGTVKYGDEKSTPRGFSDTFMMKPDLADNKKFLIAHHGFRLVV
;
A
#
# COMPACT_ATOMS: atom_id res chain seq x y z
N MET A 1 20.59 -19.69 -5.73
CA MET A 1 19.37 -19.07 -6.29
C MET A 1 19.79 -18.22 -7.47
N SER A 2 18.97 -18.13 -8.52
CA SER A 2 19.25 -17.15 -9.58
C SER A 2 18.99 -15.73 -9.06
N HIS A 3 19.58 -14.71 -9.69
CA HIS A 3 19.32 -13.31 -9.34
C HIS A 3 17.83 -12.95 -9.41
N SER A 4 17.09 -13.58 -10.34
CA SER A 4 15.64 -13.43 -10.45
C SER A 4 14.90 -14.01 -9.24
N ASP A 5 15.33 -15.16 -8.71
CA ASP A 5 14.70 -15.79 -7.54
C ASP A 5 14.90 -14.96 -6.27
N GLU A 6 16.05 -14.31 -6.15
CA GLU A 6 16.36 -13.43 -5.01
C GLU A 6 15.46 -12.19 -4.99
N LEU A 7 15.25 -11.57 -6.15
CA LEU A 7 14.33 -10.45 -6.29
C LEU A 7 12.88 -10.87 -6.00
N LEU A 8 12.44 -12.00 -6.54
CA LEU A 8 11.09 -12.55 -6.27
C LEU A 8 10.85 -12.81 -4.79
N LYS A 9 11.84 -13.37 -4.10
CA LYS A 9 11.77 -13.59 -2.66
C LYS A 9 11.69 -12.27 -1.90
N LEU A 10 12.58 -11.32 -2.22
CA LEU A 10 12.60 -9.99 -1.60
C LEU A 10 11.25 -9.27 -1.75
N THR A 11 10.67 -9.26 -2.95
CA THR A 11 9.38 -8.59 -3.20
C THR A 11 8.22 -9.30 -2.49
N SER A 12 8.24 -10.63 -2.44
CA SER A 12 7.21 -11.40 -1.73
C SER A 12 7.23 -11.12 -0.22
N ASP A 13 8.43 -11.12 0.38
CA ASP A 13 8.61 -10.82 1.81
C ASP A 13 8.24 -9.35 2.13
N ALA A 14 8.61 -8.42 1.24
CA ALA A 14 8.24 -7.01 1.36
C ALA A 14 6.71 -6.81 1.26
N ALA A 15 6.05 -7.45 0.29
CA ALA A 15 4.60 -7.37 0.10
C ALA A 15 3.82 -7.90 1.31
N ARG A 16 4.24 -9.05 1.86
CA ARG A 16 3.65 -9.63 3.06
C ARG A 16 3.78 -8.69 4.27
N THR A 17 4.99 -8.18 4.49
CA THR A 17 5.26 -7.26 5.61
C THR A 17 4.51 -5.95 5.46
N PHE A 18 4.54 -5.36 4.26
CA PHE A 18 3.82 -4.12 3.93
C PHE A 18 2.32 -4.28 4.19
N THR A 19 1.70 -5.33 3.64
CA THR A 19 0.26 -5.55 3.78
C THR A 19 -0.15 -5.63 5.25
N SER A 20 0.54 -6.42 6.06
CA SER A 20 0.21 -6.51 7.49
C SER A 20 0.40 -5.18 8.25
N THR A 21 1.45 -4.44 7.93
CA THR A 21 1.81 -3.21 8.66
C THR A 21 1.00 -2.00 8.23
N TYR A 22 0.75 -1.84 6.94
CA TYR A 22 0.04 -0.70 6.35
C TYR A 22 -1.42 -0.66 6.80
N TYR A 23 -2.20 -1.73 6.58
CA TYR A 23 -3.62 -1.72 6.97
C TYR A 23 -3.79 -1.61 8.48
N ARG A 24 -2.91 -2.25 9.28
CA ARG A 24 -2.90 -2.04 10.73
C ARG A 24 -2.65 -0.57 11.10
N ALA A 25 -1.72 0.11 10.41
CA ALA A 25 -1.44 1.52 10.67
C ALA A 25 -2.64 2.41 10.30
N VAL A 26 -3.30 2.15 9.16
CA VAL A 26 -4.52 2.86 8.75
C VAL A 26 -5.63 2.73 9.80
N GLU A 27 -5.74 1.60 10.49
CA GLU A 27 -6.75 1.39 11.54
C GLU A 27 -6.38 1.97 12.91
N THR A 28 -5.10 1.87 13.29
CA THR A 28 -4.67 2.07 14.69
C THR A 28 -3.82 3.32 14.91
N ASN A 29 -3.16 3.83 13.87
CA ASN A 29 -2.26 4.97 13.96
C ASN A 29 -2.17 5.71 12.62
N ILE A 30 -3.28 6.34 12.21
CA ILE A 30 -3.38 7.08 10.94
C ILE A 30 -2.21 8.07 10.73
N PRO A 31 -1.74 8.85 11.72
CA PRO A 31 -0.60 9.75 11.51
C PRO A 31 0.68 9.04 11.00
N SER A 32 0.91 7.78 11.41
CA SER A 32 2.07 7.01 10.94
C SER A 32 2.00 6.61 9.45
N VAL A 33 0.82 6.68 8.83
CA VAL A 33 0.60 6.29 7.42
C VAL A 33 1.41 7.16 6.47
N GLU A 34 1.68 8.43 6.81
CA GLU A 34 2.51 9.33 6.01
C GLU A 34 3.89 8.73 5.70
N GLY A 35 4.50 8.03 6.67
CA GLY A 35 5.84 7.45 6.55
C GLY A 35 5.96 6.25 5.59
N PHE A 36 4.84 5.75 5.06
CA PHE A 36 4.83 4.71 4.03
C PHE A 36 5.04 5.26 2.62
N TYR A 37 4.93 6.58 2.42
CA TYR A 37 4.93 7.20 1.10
C TYR A 37 6.26 7.89 0.78
N LEU A 38 6.62 7.91 -0.50
CA LEU A 38 7.61 8.85 -1.00
C LEU A 38 7.06 10.28 -0.93
N PRO A 39 7.93 11.31 -0.76
CA PRO A 39 7.51 12.71 -0.81
C PRO A 39 6.78 13.10 -2.11
N THR A 40 7.09 12.40 -3.20
CA THR A 40 6.51 12.62 -4.54
C THR A 40 5.41 11.61 -4.89
N ALA A 41 4.84 10.91 -3.91
CA ALA A 41 3.85 9.87 -4.20
C ALA A 41 2.53 10.44 -4.74
N GLY A 42 1.98 9.80 -5.77
CA GLY A 42 0.65 10.12 -6.28
C GLY A 42 -0.40 9.14 -5.74
N ILE A 43 -1.53 9.65 -5.26
CA ILE A 43 -2.60 8.83 -4.71
C ILE A 43 -3.92 9.15 -5.44
N VAL A 44 -4.69 8.12 -5.79
CA VAL A 44 -6.03 8.24 -6.33
C VAL A 44 -6.98 7.42 -5.45
N TRP A 45 -7.82 8.09 -4.68
CA TRP A 45 -8.75 7.48 -3.73
C TRP A 45 -10.20 7.60 -4.23
N ASN A 46 -10.77 6.52 -4.74
CA ASN A 46 -12.09 6.50 -5.40
C ASN A 46 -12.25 7.58 -6.50
N GLY A 47 -11.16 7.92 -7.19
CA GLY A 47 -11.14 8.97 -8.22
C GLY A 47 -10.73 10.36 -7.73
N ASN A 48 -10.58 10.57 -6.41
CA ASN A 48 -10.04 11.82 -5.86
C ASN A 48 -8.51 11.74 -5.81
N THR A 49 -7.83 12.71 -6.41
CA THR A 49 -6.37 12.79 -6.39
C THR A 49 -5.88 13.43 -5.10
N LEU A 50 -4.87 12.84 -4.46
CA LEU A 50 -4.19 13.36 -3.28
C LEU A 50 -2.68 13.40 -3.53
N ALA A 51 -2.04 14.50 -3.14
CA ALA A 51 -0.60 14.73 -3.29
C ALA A 51 0.18 14.18 -2.09
N GLY A 52 0.39 12.86 -2.10
CA GLY A 52 1.26 12.18 -1.16
C GLY A 52 0.63 11.82 0.18
N GLY A 53 1.44 11.20 1.05
CA GLY A 53 0.98 10.58 2.30
C GLY A 53 0.34 11.57 3.27
N LYS A 54 0.80 12.82 3.31
CA LYS A 54 0.25 13.86 4.19
C LYS A 54 -1.22 14.15 3.91
N GLU A 55 -1.58 14.39 2.66
CA GLU A 55 -2.96 14.66 2.27
C GLU A 55 -3.86 13.44 2.50
N LEU A 56 -3.33 12.22 2.31
CA LEU A 56 -4.05 11.00 2.66
C LEU A 56 -4.32 10.91 4.16
N VAL A 57 -3.33 11.19 5.01
CA VAL A 57 -3.52 11.24 6.47
C VAL A 57 -4.63 12.23 6.84
N ASP A 58 -4.57 13.45 6.31
CA ASP A 58 -5.59 14.47 6.56
C ASP A 58 -6.99 14.05 6.07
N PHE A 59 -7.07 13.31 4.96
CA PHE A 59 -8.30 12.73 4.43
C PHE A 59 -8.85 11.61 5.31
N LEU A 60 -7.99 10.68 5.74
CA LEU A 60 -8.38 9.53 6.58
C LEU A 60 -8.83 9.98 7.97
N LEU A 61 -8.18 10.98 8.57
CA LEU A 61 -8.58 11.55 9.87
C LEU A 61 -9.97 12.19 9.86
N LYS A 62 -10.44 12.65 8.69
CA LYS A 62 -11.78 13.23 8.49
C LYS A 62 -12.80 12.20 8.01
N SER A 63 -12.35 10.99 7.69
CA SER A 63 -13.20 9.91 7.20
C SER A 63 -13.79 9.11 8.38
N PRO A 64 -14.91 8.39 8.17
CA PRO A 64 -15.37 7.42 9.15
C PRO A 64 -14.28 6.39 9.46
N LYS A 65 -14.21 5.93 10.70
CA LYS A 65 -13.29 4.87 11.10
C LYS A 65 -13.45 3.67 10.17
N ALA A 66 -12.35 3.14 9.67
CA ALA A 66 -12.35 2.00 8.76
C ALA A 66 -11.75 0.77 9.45
N THR A 67 -12.27 -0.40 9.11
CA THR A 67 -11.67 -1.70 9.43
C THR A 67 -11.53 -2.49 8.15
N TYR A 68 -10.31 -2.92 7.85
CA TYR A 68 -9.90 -3.61 6.65
C TYR A 68 -9.65 -5.08 6.97
N GLU A 69 -10.26 -5.95 6.18
CA GLU A 69 -9.95 -7.36 6.14
C GLU A 69 -9.29 -7.66 4.79
N VAL A 70 -7.96 -7.79 4.81
CA VAL A 70 -7.22 -8.20 3.61
C VAL A 70 -7.46 -9.69 3.36
N GLN A 71 -7.91 -10.01 2.15
CA GLN A 71 -8.22 -11.39 1.76
C GLN A 71 -7.21 -11.95 0.77
N CYS A 72 -6.67 -11.10 -0.11
CA CYS A 72 -5.70 -11.49 -1.11
C CYS A 72 -4.72 -10.35 -1.36
N TYR A 73 -3.49 -10.70 -1.72
CA TYR A 73 -2.53 -9.77 -2.31
C TYR A 73 -1.62 -10.52 -3.28
N ASP A 74 -1.15 -9.81 -4.30
CA ASP A 74 -0.22 -10.31 -5.32
C ASP A 74 0.86 -9.26 -5.58
N ALA A 75 2.11 -9.72 -5.73
CA ALA A 75 3.27 -8.86 -5.90
C ALA A 75 4.03 -9.23 -7.17
N GLN A 76 4.19 -8.26 -8.07
CA GLN A 76 4.81 -8.47 -9.38
C GLN A 76 6.03 -7.57 -9.51
N VAL A 77 7.19 -8.21 -9.68
CA VAL A 77 8.47 -7.54 -9.86
C VAL A 77 8.45 -6.74 -11.17
N THR A 78 8.89 -5.48 -11.13
CA THR A 78 9.13 -4.71 -12.37
C THR A 78 10.58 -4.90 -12.84
N THR A 79 10.98 -4.17 -13.88
CA THR A 79 12.34 -4.25 -14.42
C THR A 79 13.38 -3.93 -13.33
N PRO A 80 14.40 -4.81 -13.11
CA PRO A 80 15.47 -4.56 -12.15
C PRO A 80 16.21 -3.25 -12.44
N ASP A 81 16.65 -2.55 -11.40
CA ASP A 81 17.36 -1.27 -11.53
C ASP A 81 18.87 -1.41 -11.78
N GLY A 82 19.37 -2.65 -11.85
CA GLY A 82 20.79 -2.97 -12.00
C GLY A 82 21.64 -2.74 -10.74
N LYS A 83 21.03 -2.35 -9.62
CA LYS A 83 21.68 -2.07 -8.33
C LYS A 83 21.31 -3.08 -7.24
N GLY A 84 20.73 -4.22 -7.63
CA GLY A 84 20.31 -5.27 -6.70
C GLY A 84 18.96 -5.00 -6.03
N SER A 85 18.19 -4.02 -6.53
CA SER A 85 16.80 -3.79 -6.14
C SER A 85 15.90 -3.69 -7.38
N CYS A 86 14.60 -3.65 -7.13
CA CYS A 86 13.60 -3.46 -8.18
C CYS A 86 12.39 -2.76 -7.56
N ALA A 87 11.69 -1.94 -8.34
CA ALA A 87 10.34 -1.57 -8.00
C ALA A 87 9.43 -2.79 -8.19
N PHE A 88 8.29 -2.83 -7.50
CA PHE A 88 7.29 -3.86 -7.71
C PHE A 88 5.89 -3.29 -7.62
N MET A 89 4.97 -3.88 -8.36
CA MET A 89 3.54 -3.60 -8.24
C MET A 89 2.95 -4.54 -7.20
N LEU A 90 2.14 -4.00 -6.29
CA LEU A 90 1.41 -4.76 -5.29
C LEU A 90 -0.08 -4.51 -5.46
N GLN A 91 -0.84 -5.58 -5.69
CA GLN A 91 -2.29 -5.53 -5.68
C GLN A 91 -2.79 -6.13 -4.38
N VAL A 92 -3.77 -5.50 -3.74
CA VAL A 92 -4.39 -6.01 -2.52
C VAL A 92 -5.90 -5.92 -2.69
N SER A 93 -6.61 -6.97 -2.29
CA SER A 93 -8.06 -6.97 -2.27
C SER A 93 -8.60 -7.58 -0.99
N GLY A 94 -9.82 -7.19 -0.65
CA GLY A 94 -10.48 -7.64 0.55
C GLY A 94 -11.75 -6.85 0.79
N THR A 95 -12.11 -6.72 2.07
CA THR A 95 -13.27 -5.90 2.46
C THR A 95 -12.86 -4.78 3.39
N VAL A 96 -13.59 -3.66 3.31
CA VAL A 96 -13.48 -2.54 4.23
C VAL A 96 -14.86 -2.21 4.79
N LYS A 97 -14.92 -2.02 6.10
CA LYS A 97 -16.11 -1.57 6.82
C LYS A 97 -15.87 -0.16 7.35
N TYR A 98 -16.74 0.78 7.01
CA TYR A 98 -16.67 2.16 7.48
C TYR A 98 -17.72 2.44 8.55
N GLY A 99 -17.31 3.13 9.62
CA GLY A 99 -18.15 3.49 10.75
C GLY A 99 -18.39 2.34 11.72
N ASP A 100 -19.64 2.17 12.10
CA ASP A 100 -20.10 1.36 13.22
C ASP A 100 -20.09 -0.14 12.91
N GLU A 101 -20.29 -0.97 13.95
CA GLU A 101 -20.38 -2.42 13.78
C GLU A 101 -21.51 -2.88 12.86
N LYS A 102 -22.58 -2.08 12.75
CA LYS A 102 -23.76 -2.36 11.90
C LYS A 102 -23.53 -2.08 10.41
N SER A 103 -22.42 -1.44 10.05
CA SER A 103 -22.11 -1.13 8.66
C SER A 103 -21.79 -2.38 7.85
N THR A 104 -22.28 -2.44 6.62
CA THR A 104 -22.00 -3.56 5.70
C THR A 104 -20.59 -3.43 5.13
N PRO A 105 -19.74 -4.48 5.21
CA PRO A 105 -18.44 -4.49 4.53
C PRO A 105 -18.59 -4.32 3.02
N ARG A 106 -17.65 -3.58 2.42
CA ARG A 106 -17.58 -3.33 0.98
C ARG A 106 -16.29 -3.93 0.44
N GLY A 107 -16.35 -4.56 -0.72
CA GLY A 107 -15.13 -4.99 -1.41
C GLY A 107 -14.25 -3.78 -1.72
N PHE A 108 -12.93 -3.92 -1.63
CA PHE A 108 -11.98 -2.93 -2.11
C PHE A 108 -10.88 -3.60 -2.94
N SER A 109 -10.26 -2.79 -3.79
CA SER A 109 -9.07 -3.14 -4.55
C SER A 109 -8.09 -1.97 -4.46
N ASP A 110 -6.90 -2.30 -3.97
CA ASP A 110 -5.76 -1.40 -3.90
C ASP A 110 -4.68 -1.83 -4.89
N THR A 111 -4.06 -0.85 -5.52
CA THR A 111 -2.87 -1.04 -6.35
C THR A 111 -1.79 -0.06 -5.94
N PHE A 112 -0.65 -0.59 -5.51
CA PHE A 112 0.52 0.17 -5.11
C PHE A 112 1.66 -0.04 -6.10
N MET A 113 2.40 1.02 -6.39
CA MET A 113 3.74 0.93 -6.97
C MET A 113 4.76 1.16 -5.85
N MET A 114 5.51 0.13 -5.51
CA MET A 114 6.50 0.15 -4.44
C MET A 114 7.88 0.42 -5.02
N LYS A 115 8.63 1.35 -4.43
CA LYS A 115 10.02 1.63 -4.81
C LYS A 115 10.95 1.44 -3.62
N PRO A 116 12.18 0.93 -3.83
CA PRO A 116 13.18 0.89 -2.78
C PRO A 116 13.48 2.32 -2.30
N ASP A 117 13.67 2.48 -0.99
CA ASP A 117 14.14 3.71 -0.39
C ASP A 117 15.59 3.95 -0.86
N LEU A 118 15.93 5.19 -1.18
CA LEU A 118 17.27 5.55 -1.64
C LEU A 118 18.31 5.40 -0.52
N ALA A 119 17.88 5.51 0.74
CA ALA A 119 18.74 5.36 1.91
C ALA A 119 18.89 3.90 2.37
N ASP A 120 17.89 3.05 2.11
CA ASP A 120 17.88 1.63 2.46
C ASP A 120 17.12 0.84 1.40
N ASN A 121 17.85 0.14 0.52
CA ASN A 121 17.28 -0.61 -0.59
C ASN A 121 16.47 -1.86 -0.15
N LYS A 122 16.45 -2.18 1.14
CA LYS A 122 15.58 -3.22 1.72
C LYS A 122 14.25 -2.67 2.24
N LYS A 123 14.15 -1.36 2.38
CA LYS A 123 12.91 -0.66 2.73
C LYS A 123 12.21 -0.21 1.45
N PHE A 124 10.89 -0.39 1.41
CA PHE A 124 10.08 0.01 0.27
C PHE A 124 9.09 1.09 0.67
N LEU A 125 8.93 2.09 -0.20
CA LEU A 125 8.01 3.21 -0.04
C LEU A 125 7.04 3.25 -1.22
N ILE A 126 5.83 3.73 -0.95
CA ILE A 126 4.77 3.86 -1.94
C ILE A 126 5.08 5.05 -2.85
N ALA A 127 5.22 4.79 -4.15
CA ALA A 127 5.36 5.81 -5.19
C ALA A 127 4.01 6.15 -5.85
N HIS A 128 3.11 5.18 -5.95
CA HIS A 128 1.77 5.36 -6.47
C HIS A 128 0.78 4.50 -5.67
N HIS A 129 -0.42 5.01 -5.42
CA HIS A 129 -1.48 4.29 -4.74
C HIS A 129 -2.84 4.57 -5.41
N GLY A 130 -3.48 3.54 -5.93
CA GLY A 130 -4.87 3.62 -6.39
C GLY A 130 -5.78 2.79 -5.49
N PHE A 131 -6.70 3.45 -4.79
CA PHE A 131 -7.74 2.82 -3.97
C PHE A 131 -9.09 2.92 -4.65
N ARG A 132 -9.83 1.82 -4.70
CA ARG A 132 -11.22 1.81 -5.19
C ARG A 132 -12.08 0.80 -4.43
N LEU A 133 -13.27 1.25 -4.04
CA LEU A 133 -14.34 0.34 -3.63
C LEU A 133 -14.87 -0.43 -4.85
N VAL A 134 -14.97 -1.75 -4.71
CA VAL A 134 -15.57 -2.63 -5.70
C VAL A 134 -17.10 -2.50 -5.58
N VAL A 135 -17.75 -2.32 -6.73
CA VAL A 135 -19.21 -2.28 -6.89
C VAL A 135 -19.74 -3.61 -7.37
#